data_AF-A0A2H5ZQ04-F1
#
_entry.id   AF-A0A2H5ZQ04-F1
#
_cell.length_a   1.000
_cell.length_b   1.000
_cell.length_c   1.000
_cell.angle_alpha   90.00
_cell.angle_beta   90.00
_cell.angle_gamma   90.00
#
_symmetry.space_group_name_H-M   'P 1'
#
loop_
_entity.id
_entity.type
_entity.pdbx_description
1 polymer ?
#
loop_
_entity_poly.entity_id
_entity_poly.type
_entity_poly.pdbx_seq_one_letter_code
_entity_poly.pdbx_strand_id
1 'polypeptide(L)' 'MSAEEQEAFLAPIRAKYEEESSAYYSTARLWDDGILDPTETRDVLGLALAAARNAPVEPMRPGVYRM' A
#
# COMPACT_ATOMS: atom_id res chain seq x y z
N MET A 1 20.46 20.57 -22.47
CA MET A 1 20.62 19.23 -21.88
C MET A 1 20.72 18.22 -23.00
N SER A 2 21.81 17.46 -23.04
CA SER A 2 21.93 16.28 -23.90
C SER A 2 21.03 15.15 -23.37
N ALA A 3 20.76 14.14 -24.20
CA ALA A 3 20.04 12.95 -23.75
C ALA A 3 20.77 12.21 -22.62
N GLU A 4 22.11 12.25 -22.64
CA GLU A 4 22.97 11.61 -21.64
C GLU A 4 22.92 12.35 -20.29
N GLU A 5 22.88 13.69 -20.32
CA GLU A 5 22.65 14.51 -19.12
C GLU A 5 21.25 14.29 -18.55
N GLN A 6 20.24 14.06 -19.40
CA GLN A 6 18.88 13.73 -18.95
C GLN A 6 18.82 12.36 -18.30
N GLU A 7 19.47 11.35 -18.89
CA GLU A 7 19.48 10.01 -18.31
C GLU A 7 20.24 9.98 -16.99
N ALA A 8 21.40 10.63 -16.91
CA ALA A 8 22.16 10.74 -15.66
C ALA A 8 21.36 11.41 -14.53
N PHE A 9 20.51 12.38 -14.85
CA PHE A 9 19.62 13.03 -13.88
C PHE A 9 18.45 12.13 -13.44
N LEU A 10 17.85 11.39 -14.37
CA LEU A 10 16.65 10.59 -14.10
C LEU A 10 16.95 9.21 -13.50
N ALA A 11 18.10 8.61 -13.83
CA ALA A 11 18.52 7.30 -13.33
C ALA A 11 18.44 7.14 -11.80
N PRO A 12 18.98 8.05 -10.97
CA PRO A 12 18.89 7.91 -9.51
C PRO A 12 17.46 8.02 -8.99
N ILE A 13 16.60 8.79 -9.66
CA ILE A 13 15.18 8.91 -9.27
C ILE A 13 14.47 7.59 -9.52
N ARG A 14 14.66 6.99 -10.70
CA ARG A 14 14.05 5.68 -11.01
C ARG A 14 14.55 4.58 -10.06
N ALA A 15 15.85 4.55 -9.79
CA ALA A 15 16.44 3.59 -8.86
C ALA A 15 15.83 3.72 -7.45
N LYS A 16 15.64 4.96 -6.97
CA LYS A 16 14.98 5.22 -5.69
C LYS A 16 13.54 4.72 -5.68
N TYR A 17 12.78 4.97 -6.74
CA TYR A 17 11.40 4.48 -6.83
C TYR A 17 11.33 2.96 -6.87
N GLU A 18 12.23 2.28 -7.58
CA GLU A 18 12.28 0.82 -7.61
C GLU A 18 12.52 0.23 -6.21
N GLU A 19 13.46 0.82 -5.46
CA GLU A 19 13.75 0.39 -4.09
C GLU A 19 12.57 0.66 -3.14
N GLU A 20 12.07 1.89 -3.13
CA GLU A 20 11.08 2.34 -2.15
C GLU A 20 9.64 1.89 -2.47
N SER A 21 9.36 1.48 -3.70
CA SER A 21 8.05 0.94 -4.11
C SER A 21 7.91 -0.57 -3.92
N SER A 22 8.99 -1.27 -3.57
CA SER A 22 8.96 -2.69 -3.28
C SER A 22 8.00 -3.00 -2.12
N ALA A 23 7.23 -4.09 -2.23
CA ALA A 23 6.39 -4.58 -1.15
C ALA A 23 7.19 -4.80 0.15
N TYR A 24 8.45 -5.23 0.03
CA TYR A 24 9.34 -5.42 1.19
C TYR A 24 9.72 -4.10 1.86
N TYR A 25 9.90 -3.03 1.09
CA TYR A 25 10.21 -1.71 1.63
C TYR A 25 9.04 -1.17 2.46
N SER A 26 7.81 -1.37 1.98
CA SER A 26 6.55 -1.03 2.65
C SER A 26 6.37 -1.82 3.95
N THR A 27 6.43 -3.15 3.88
CA THR A 27 6.12 -4.02 5.03
C THR A 27 7.13 -3.89 6.17
N ALA A 28 8.42 -3.64 5.84
CA ALA A 28 9.47 -3.37 6.83
C ALA A 28 9.22 -2.08 7.65
N ARG A 29 8.30 -1.21 7.21
CA ARG A 29 7.93 0.06 7.84
C ARG A 29 6.51 0.06 8.40
N LEU A 30 5.82 -1.08 8.36
CA LEU A 30 4.44 -1.25 8.81
C LEU A 30 3.46 -0.28 8.12
N TRP A 31 3.72 0.05 6.85
CA TRP A 31 2.74 0.76 6.04
C TRP A 31 1.58 -0.14 5.60
N ASP A 32 1.83 -1.45 5.62
CA ASP A 32 0.88 -2.54 5.52
C ASP A 32 1.03 -3.48 6.73
N ASP A 33 0.04 -4.35 6.94
CA ASP A 33 0.04 -5.36 8.00
C ASP A 33 0.73 -6.67 7.58
N GLY A 34 1.31 -6.73 6.38
CA GLY A 34 2.01 -7.90 5.85
C GLY A 34 1.82 -8.13 4.35
N ILE A 35 2.78 -8.84 3.76
CA ILE A 35 2.70 -9.35 2.38
C ILE A 35 2.04 -10.74 2.40
N LEU A 36 1.09 -10.97 1.52
CA LEU A 36 0.37 -12.25 1.39
C LEU A 36 0.72 -12.96 0.08
N ASP A 37 0.68 -14.30 0.09
CA ASP A 37 0.50 -15.03 -1.16
C ASP A 37 -0.85 -14.62 -1.78
N PRO A 38 -0.91 -14.20 -3.06
CA PRO A 38 -2.16 -13.80 -3.69
C PRO A 38 -3.30 -14.83 -3.55
N THR A 39 -2.97 -16.12 -3.50
CA THR A 39 -3.93 -17.21 -3.35
C THR A 39 -4.57 -17.29 -1.96
N GLU A 40 -3.90 -16.76 -0.92
CA GLU A 40 -4.39 -16.75 0.47
C GLU A 40 -5.35 -15.60 0.77
N THR A 41 -5.54 -14.66 -0.17
CA THR A 41 -6.37 -13.46 0.01
C THR A 41 -7.76 -13.77 0.60
N ARG A 42 -8.41 -14.83 0.12
CA ARG A 42 -9.76 -15.21 0.59
C ARG A 42 -9.77 -15.61 2.06
N ASP A 43 -8.80 -16.40 2.48
CA ASP A 43 -8.77 -16.97 3.83
C ASP A 43 -8.37 -15.90 4.85
N VAL A 44 -7.41 -15.05 4.50
CA VAL A 44 -7.02 -13.90 5.34
C VAL A 44 -8.17 -12.91 5.51
N LEU A 45 -8.88 -12.54 4.43
CA LEU A 45 -10.06 -11.67 4.53
C LEU A 45 -11.18 -12.32 5.35
N GLY A 46 -11.40 -13.63 5.18
CA GLY A 46 -12.38 -14.38 5.95
C GLY A 46 -12.09 -14.32 7.45
N LEU A 47 -10.83 -14.52 7.84
CA LEU A 47 -10.38 -14.42 9.23
C LEU A 47 -10.50 -12.99 9.77
N ALA A 48 -10.05 -11.99 8.99
CA ALA A 48 -10.10 -10.58 9.39
C ALA A 48 -11.54 -10.10 9.64
N LEU A 49 -12.48 -10.47 8.77
CA LEU A 49 -13.90 -10.16 8.95
C LEU A 49 -14.50 -10.89 10.16
N ALA A 50 -14.13 -12.16 10.38
CA ALA A 50 -14.56 -12.91 11.55
C ALA A 50 -14.07 -12.26 12.85
N ALA A 51 -12.83 -11.76 12.87
CA ALA A 51 -12.28 -11.01 14.00
C ALA A 51 -13.03 -9.67 14.20
N ALA A 52 -13.19 -8.86 13.13
CA ALA A 52 -13.84 -7.55 13.19
C ALA A 52 -15.31 -7.63 13.68
N ARG A 53 -16.02 -8.72 13.37
CA ARG A 53 -17.42 -8.95 13.79
C ARG A 53 -17.62 -9.00 15.31
N ASN A 54 -16.56 -9.12 16.10
CA ASN A 54 -16.67 -9.10 17.56
C ASN A 54 -16.90 -7.69 18.14
N ALA A 55 -16.79 -6.64 17.32
CA ALA A 55 -17.12 -5.27 17.70
C ALA A 55 -18.49 -4.83 17.12
N PRO A 56 -19.22 -3.91 17.76
CA PRO A 56 -20.43 -3.31 17.19
C PRO A 56 -20.10 -2.54 15.91
N VAL A 57 -21.03 -2.55 14.95
CA VAL A 57 -20.93 -1.74 13.74
C VAL A 57 -21.41 -0.32 14.05
N GLU A 58 -20.50 0.64 14.03
CA GLU A 58 -20.81 2.05 14.28
C GLU A 58 -21.53 2.69 13.08
N PRO A 59 -22.55 3.55 13.31
CA PRO A 59 -23.21 4.27 12.23
C PRO A 59 -22.26 5.29 11.57
N MET A 60 -22.21 5.29 10.24
CA MET A 60 -21.42 6.25 9.46
C MET A 60 -21.98 7.67 9.61
N ARG A 61 -21.11 8.65 9.86
CA ARG A 61 -21.45 10.08 9.93
C ARG A 61 -20.59 10.86 8.94
N PRO A 62 -21.02 11.00 7.67
CA PRO A 62 -20.23 11.70 6.67
C PRO A 62 -20.13 13.20 6.98
N GLY A 63 -19.04 13.82 6.50
CA GLY A 63 -18.87 15.27 6.50
C GLY A 63 -19.65 15.96 5.38
N VAL A 64 -19.26 17.19 5.05
CA VAL A 64 -19.89 17.98 3.96
C VAL A 64 -19.42 17.47 2.60
N TYR A 65 -20.36 17.20 1.70
CA TYR A 65 -20.08 16.94 0.30
C TYR A 65 -19.93 18.25 -0.47
N ARG A 66 -18.82 18.41 -1.22
CA ARG A 66 -18.64 19.50 -2.18
C ARG A 66 -19.37 19.12 -3.48
N MET A 67 -20.41 19.87 -3.81
CA MET A 67 -21.20 19.74 -5.04
C MET A 67 -20.60 20.54 -6.20
#